data_AF-A0A5B7HYD3-F1
#
_entry.id   AF-A0A5B7HYD3-F1
#
_cell.length_a   1.000
_cell.length_b   1.000
_cell.length_c   1.000
_cell.angle_alpha   90.00
_cell.angle_beta   90.00
_cell.angle_gamma   90.00
#
_symmetry.space_group_name_H-M   'P 1'
#
loop_
_entity.id
_entity.type
_entity.pdbx_description
1 polymer ?
#
loop_
_entity_poly.entity_id
_entity_poly.type
_entity_poly.pdbx_seq_one_letter_code
_entity_poly.pdbx_strand_id
1 'polypeptide(L)'
;MTHVEELVFWQCILPVLYVCRGIWNVPYITGVYLIQGTVLRNAETRPNYIHRLLDADMAMAANMRDKGVFMYVTNLEEYGHLVDPDFFPTKYLHNDMWQMKANRRDWEKRYISPEYWQALNPNTLNKMVRYNLSFLCMHFVTDIYRSYICNTFHVLWLYVA
;
A
#
# COMPACT_ATOMS: atom_id res chain seq x y z
N MET A 1 -3.56 15.91 22.33
CA MET A 1 -2.68 17.02 21.90
C MET A 1 -1.47 16.53 21.10
N THR A 2 -1.08 15.24 21.17
CA THR A 2 0.08 14.66 20.46
C THR A 2 -0.20 14.24 19.01
N HIS A 3 -1.38 13.72 18.68
CA HIS A 3 -1.70 13.32 17.29
C HIS A 3 -1.79 14.47 16.27
N VAL A 4 -2.05 15.70 16.74
CA VAL A 4 -2.13 16.86 15.84
C VAL A 4 -0.73 17.32 15.42
N GLU A 5 0.29 17.14 16.27
CA GLU A 5 1.66 17.52 15.93
C GLU A 5 2.34 16.52 14.98
N GLU A 6 2.03 15.21 15.07
CA GLU A 6 2.54 14.21 14.13
C GLU A 6 2.03 14.44 12.70
N LEU A 7 0.74 14.73 12.53
CA LEU A 7 0.17 15.02 11.20
C LEU A 7 0.77 16.29 10.59
N VAL A 8 0.97 17.36 11.38
CA VAL A 8 1.62 18.59 10.90
C VAL A 8 3.09 18.35 10.55
N PHE A 9 3.80 17.52 11.32
CA PHE A 9 5.20 17.17 11.05
C PHE A 9 5.36 16.40 9.72
N TRP A 10 4.49 15.40 9.47
CA TRP A 10 4.49 14.64 8.22
C TRP A 10 4.04 15.49 7.01
N GLN A 11 3.05 16.39 7.20
CA GLN A 11 2.58 17.29 6.13
C GLN A 11 3.66 18.28 5.68
N CYS A 12 4.56 18.70 6.58
CA CYS A 12 5.67 19.60 6.25
C CYS A 12 6.88 18.90 5.63
N ILE A 13 7.10 17.61 5.93
CA ILE A 13 8.25 16.85 5.43
C ILE A 13 7.98 16.24 4.03
N LEU A 14 6.76 15.77 3.76
CA LEU A 14 6.42 15.15 2.47
C LEU A 14 6.73 16.03 1.25
N PRO A 15 6.47 17.36 1.25
CA PRO A 15 6.86 18.23 0.13
C PRO A 15 8.38 18.40 0.01
N VAL A 16 9.11 18.47 1.14
CA VAL A 16 10.56 18.64 1.17
C VAL A 16 11.28 17.40 0.66
N LEU A 17 10.81 16.20 1.03
CA LEU A 17 11.34 14.93 0.54
C LEU A 17 11.08 14.71 -0.96
N TYR A 18 10.07 15.36 -1.55
CA TYR A 18 9.79 15.20 -2.97
C TYR A 18 10.79 15.97 -3.85
N VAL A 19 11.38 17.06 -3.33
CA VAL A 19 12.35 17.91 -4.03
C VAL A 19 13.80 17.51 -3.69
N CYS A 20 14.04 17.09 -2.44
CA CYS A 20 15.37 16.70 -1.97
C CYS A 20 15.40 15.20 -1.63
N ARG A 21 16.23 14.43 -2.35
CA ARG A 21 16.50 13.02 -2.07
C ARG A 21 17.78 12.86 -1.26
N GLY A 22 17.78 11.99 -0.26
CA GLY A 22 18.91 11.77 0.62
C GLY A 22 18.63 10.78 1.73
N ILE A 23 19.51 10.81 2.74
CA ILE A 23 19.37 10.07 3.99
C ILE A 23 19.13 11.09 5.09
N TRP A 24 18.03 10.91 5.82
CA TRP A 24 17.52 11.89 6.77
C TRP A 24 17.52 11.29 8.16
N ASN A 25 18.06 12.01 9.14
CA ASN A 25 17.89 11.66 10.55
C ASN A 25 16.52 12.16 11.01
N VAL A 26 15.63 11.26 11.41
CA VAL A 26 14.22 11.55 11.70
C VAL A 26 13.89 11.10 13.13
N PRO A 27 13.09 11.87 13.90
CA PRO A 27 12.76 11.52 15.28
C PRO A 27 11.79 10.34 15.43
N TYR A 28 11.17 9.88 14.35
CA TYR A 28 10.16 8.82 14.34
C TYR A 28 10.20 8.05 13.02
N ILE A 29 10.09 6.71 13.10
CA ILE A 29 9.97 5.80 11.97
C ILE A 29 8.96 4.71 12.33
N THR A 30 8.21 4.22 11.34
CA THR A 30 7.23 3.13 11.48
C THR A 30 7.14 2.33 10.18
N GLY A 31 6.52 1.14 10.23
CA GLY A 31 6.32 0.26 9.09
C GLY A 31 7.50 -0.68 8.84
N VAL A 32 8.43 -0.28 7.96
CA VAL A 32 9.55 -1.13 7.54
C VAL A 32 10.87 -0.44 7.84
N TYR A 33 11.72 -1.10 8.61
CA TYR A 33 13.04 -0.60 8.99
C TYR A 33 14.04 -1.75 9.12
N LEU A 34 15.32 -1.42 8.92
CA LEU A 34 16.43 -2.35 9.07
C LEU A 34 17.30 -1.92 10.26
N ILE A 35 17.59 -2.85 11.16
CA ILE A 35 18.43 -2.60 12.34
C ILE A 35 19.70 -3.45 12.23
N GLN A 36 20.85 -2.82 12.48
CA GLN A 36 22.12 -3.51 12.50
C GLN A 36 22.15 -4.58 13.61
N GLY A 37 22.61 -5.80 13.29
CA GLY A 37 22.60 -6.91 14.25
C GLY A 37 23.45 -6.67 15.52
N THR A 38 24.45 -5.81 15.47
CA THR A 38 25.25 -5.40 16.65
C THR A 38 24.41 -4.60 17.64
N VAL A 39 23.55 -3.70 17.15
CA VAL A 39 22.61 -2.92 17.96
C VAL A 39 21.59 -3.83 18.64
N LEU A 40 21.14 -4.88 17.96
CA LEU A 40 20.20 -5.86 18.52
C LEU A 40 20.84 -6.74 19.62
N ARG A 41 22.13 -7.08 19.47
CA ARG A 41 22.85 -7.95 20.42
C ARG A 41 23.24 -7.22 21.71
N ASN A 42 23.46 -5.92 21.67
CA ASN A 42 23.76 -5.15 22.87
C ASN A 42 22.47 -4.88 23.66
N ALA A 43 22.44 -5.31 24.92
CA ALA A 43 21.28 -5.13 25.81
C ALA A 43 20.89 -3.65 26.01
N GLU A 44 21.87 -2.74 25.98
CA GLU A 44 21.64 -1.31 26.16
C GLU A 44 20.98 -0.68 24.95
N THR A 45 21.44 -0.99 23.73
CA THR A 45 20.95 -0.35 22.49
C THR A 45 19.81 -1.13 21.81
N ARG A 46 19.50 -2.34 22.28
CA ARG A 46 18.38 -3.14 21.77
C ARG A 46 17.05 -2.35 21.81
N PRO A 47 16.26 -2.35 20.73
CA PRO A 47 14.95 -1.69 20.69
C PRO A 47 14.03 -2.21 21.80
N ASN A 48 13.31 -1.29 22.43
CA ASN A 48 12.28 -1.60 23.41
C ASN A 48 10.98 -0.92 22.98
N TYR A 49 9.90 -1.69 22.88
CA TYR A 49 8.58 -1.24 22.42
C TYR A 49 7.65 -0.86 23.58
N ILE A 50 8.15 -0.86 24.81
CA ILE A 50 7.39 -0.49 26.00
C ILE A 50 7.98 0.82 26.53
N HIS A 51 7.16 1.87 26.54
CA HIS A 51 7.49 3.15 27.14
C HIS A 51 6.22 3.84 27.64
N ARG A 52 6.01 3.86 28.96
CA ARG A 52 4.84 4.50 29.59
C ARG A 52 3.51 3.98 29.00
N LEU A 53 2.68 4.88 28.49
CA LEU A 53 1.38 4.64 27.85
C LEU A 53 1.44 4.96 26.34
N LEU A 54 2.63 4.93 25.74
CA LEU A 54 2.79 5.16 24.30
C LEU A 54 2.54 3.87 23.52
N ASP A 55 2.04 4.02 22.29
CA ASP A 55 1.97 2.93 21.33
C ASP A 55 3.37 2.38 21.03
N ALA A 56 3.43 1.11 20.60
CA ALA A 56 4.69 0.38 20.44
C ALA A 56 5.73 1.12 19.57
N ASP A 57 5.30 1.72 18.45
CA ASP A 57 6.18 2.44 17.54
C ASP A 57 6.70 3.75 18.15
N MET A 58 5.81 4.51 18.79
CA MET A 58 6.18 5.73 19.53
C MET A 58 7.13 5.40 20.69
N ALA A 59 6.86 4.32 21.41
CA ALA A 59 7.69 3.83 22.50
C ALA A 59 9.09 3.42 22.02
N MET A 60 9.17 2.71 20.88
CA MET A 60 10.44 2.36 20.25
C MET A 60 11.23 3.62 19.90
N ALA A 61 10.62 4.56 19.19
CA ALA A 61 11.29 5.79 18.76
C ALA A 61 11.75 6.64 19.96
N ALA A 62 10.94 6.74 21.01
CA ALA A 62 11.33 7.44 22.24
C ALA A 62 12.53 6.77 22.93
N ASN A 63 12.45 5.45 23.15
CA ASN A 63 13.53 4.69 23.79
C ASN A 63 14.85 4.74 23.00
N MET A 64 14.79 4.71 21.67
CA MET A 64 16.00 4.79 20.82
C MET A 64 16.65 6.17 20.89
N ARG A 65 15.85 7.25 20.96
CA ARG A 65 16.36 8.61 21.15
C ARG A 65 17.00 8.81 22.52
N ASP A 66 16.40 8.27 23.57
CA ASP A 66 16.97 8.33 24.93
C ASP A 66 18.34 7.63 25.02
N LYS A 67 18.53 6.60 24.20
CA LYS A 67 19.80 5.85 24.07
C LYS A 67 20.80 6.49 23.10
N GLY A 68 20.46 7.61 22.47
CA GLY A 68 21.31 8.27 21.47
C GLY A 68 21.47 7.50 20.16
N VAL A 69 20.57 6.56 19.85
CA VAL A 69 20.59 5.83 18.58
C VAL A 69 19.77 6.60 17.54
N PHE A 70 20.43 7.02 16.46
CA PHE A 70 19.77 7.73 15.37
C PHE A 70 18.93 6.80 14.51
N MET A 71 17.80 7.33 14.05
CA MET A 71 16.89 6.65 13.13
C MET A 71 16.96 7.37 11.78
N TYR A 72 17.23 6.61 10.72
CA TYR A 72 17.42 7.17 9.39
C TYR A 72 16.31 6.75 8.44
N VAL A 73 15.84 7.70 7.63
CA VAL A 73 14.93 7.46 6.51
C VAL A 73 15.67 7.76 5.21
N THR A 74 15.56 6.87 4.24
CA THR A 74 16.11 7.07 2.89
C THR A 74 14.97 7.19 1.88
N ASN A 75 15.05 8.21 1.03
CA ASN A 75 14.17 8.41 -0.13
C ASN A 75 14.98 8.45 -1.44
N LEU A 76 16.13 7.77 -1.46
CA LEU A 76 16.98 7.67 -2.65
C LEU A 76 16.31 6.88 -3.78
N GLU A 77 15.56 5.85 -3.41
CA GLU A 77 14.82 4.97 -4.32
C GLU A 77 13.33 4.90 -3.92
N GLU A 78 12.49 4.46 -4.86
CA GLU A 78 11.08 4.18 -4.61
C GLU A 78 10.92 2.75 -4.08
N TYR A 79 10.75 2.61 -2.77
CA TYR A 79 10.61 1.29 -2.12
C TYR A 79 9.18 0.72 -2.18
N GLY A 80 8.16 1.58 -2.35
CA GLY A 80 6.76 1.18 -2.39
C GLY A 80 5.82 2.23 -1.84
N HIS A 81 4.62 1.79 -1.45
CA HIS A 81 3.59 2.63 -0.85
C HIS A 81 2.96 1.96 0.37
N LEU A 82 2.26 2.75 1.17
CA LEU A 82 1.48 2.27 2.32
C LEU A 82 0.05 1.97 1.88
N VAL A 83 -0.48 0.85 2.39
CA VAL A 83 -1.88 0.44 2.21
C VAL A 83 -2.70 1.01 3.36
N ASP A 84 -3.88 1.52 3.07
CA ASP A 84 -4.85 2.00 4.07
C ASP A 84 -5.57 0.80 4.70
N PRO A 85 -5.38 0.54 6.01
CA PRO A 85 -6.04 -0.56 6.71
C PRO A 85 -7.40 -0.19 7.31
N ASP A 86 -7.80 1.09 7.32
CA ASP A 86 -8.94 1.57 8.11
C ASP A 86 -10.27 0.96 7.67
N PHE A 87 -10.42 0.73 6.36
CA PHE A 87 -11.61 0.15 5.77
C PHE A 87 -11.31 -1.20 5.12
N PHE A 88 -11.48 -2.30 5.88
CA PHE A 88 -11.39 -3.66 5.34
C PHE A 88 -12.62 -4.51 5.70
N PRO A 89 -13.63 -4.63 4.82
CA PRO A 89 -14.82 -5.42 5.13
C PRO A 89 -14.46 -6.89 5.20
N THR A 90 -14.89 -7.60 6.25
CA THR A 90 -14.62 -9.04 6.44
C THR A 90 -15.82 -9.95 6.13
N LYS A 91 -16.93 -9.35 5.69
CA LYS A 91 -18.23 -10.02 5.49
C LYS A 91 -18.28 -10.90 4.25
N TYR A 92 -17.44 -10.65 3.25
CA TYR A 92 -17.57 -11.25 1.92
C TYR A 92 -16.55 -12.38 1.73
N LEU A 93 -16.80 -13.23 0.72
CA LEU A 93 -15.86 -14.30 0.38
C LEU A 93 -14.51 -13.75 -0.13
N HIS A 94 -14.55 -12.64 -0.87
CA HIS A 94 -13.39 -11.98 -1.49
C HIS A 94 -13.28 -10.51 -1.05
N ASN A 95 -13.02 -10.29 0.23
CA ASN A 95 -13.01 -8.98 0.89
C ASN A 95 -12.18 -7.88 0.18
N ASP A 96 -11.10 -8.28 -0.46
CA ASP A 96 -10.21 -7.45 -1.27
C ASP A 96 -10.90 -6.80 -2.49
N MET A 97 -11.96 -7.40 -3.03
CA MET A 97 -12.73 -6.82 -4.14
C MET A 97 -13.37 -5.46 -3.76
N TRP A 98 -13.67 -5.25 -2.48
CA TRP A 98 -14.29 -4.02 -1.98
C TRP A 98 -13.26 -2.93 -1.64
N GLN A 99 -11.96 -3.18 -1.87
CA GLN A 99 -10.88 -2.24 -1.62
C GLN A 99 -10.66 -1.20 -2.72
N MET A 100 -11.45 -1.22 -3.79
CA MET A 100 -11.27 -0.34 -4.96
C MET A 100 -11.16 1.15 -4.60
N LYS A 101 -11.90 1.61 -3.57
CA LYS A 101 -11.88 3.01 -3.14
C LYS A 101 -10.71 3.35 -2.22
N ALA A 102 -10.43 2.50 -1.23
CA ALA A 102 -9.38 2.74 -0.24
C ALA A 102 -7.98 2.50 -0.82
N ASN A 103 -7.80 1.39 -1.54
CA ASN A 103 -6.50 0.93 -2.03
C ASN A 103 -6.53 0.70 -3.55
N ARG A 104 -6.89 1.75 -4.30
CA ARG A 104 -7.10 1.67 -5.76
C ARG A 104 -5.90 1.10 -6.52
N ARG A 105 -4.67 1.51 -6.17
CA ARG A 105 -3.45 1.07 -6.87
C ARG A 105 -3.25 -0.45 -6.78
N ASP A 106 -3.40 -1.01 -5.58
CA ASP A 106 -3.28 -2.45 -5.36
C ASP A 106 -4.42 -3.22 -6.01
N TRP A 107 -5.63 -2.67 -5.93
CA TRP A 107 -6.82 -3.23 -6.55
C TRP A 107 -6.67 -3.31 -8.08
N GLU A 108 -6.25 -2.23 -8.73
CA GLU A 108 -6.03 -2.17 -10.18
C GLU A 108 -4.95 -3.16 -10.60
N LYS A 109 -3.82 -3.19 -9.89
CA LYS A 109 -2.72 -4.12 -10.18
C LYS A 109 -3.17 -5.59 -10.13
N ARG A 110 -4.14 -5.91 -9.27
CA ARG A 110 -4.63 -7.28 -9.07
C ARG A 110 -5.76 -7.68 -10.02
N TYR A 111 -6.66 -6.75 -10.31
CA TYR A 111 -7.92 -7.05 -11.00
C TYR A 111 -8.00 -6.52 -12.43
N ILE A 112 -7.18 -5.54 -12.79
CA ILE A 112 -7.17 -4.97 -14.14
C ILE A 112 -6.00 -5.56 -14.94
N SER A 113 -6.27 -5.98 -16.17
CA SER A 113 -5.23 -6.51 -17.07
C SER A 113 -4.23 -5.39 -17.42
N PRO A 114 -2.93 -5.67 -17.51
CA PRO A 114 -1.93 -4.72 -18.02
C PRO A 114 -2.28 -4.17 -19.42
N GLU A 115 -3.01 -4.95 -20.22
CA GLU A 115 -3.43 -4.61 -21.58
C GLU A 115 -4.49 -3.50 -21.59
N TYR A 116 -5.22 -3.31 -20.49
CA TYR A 116 -6.25 -2.26 -20.37
C TYR A 116 -5.68 -0.86 -20.59
N TRP A 117 -4.52 -0.58 -20.00
CA TRP A 117 -3.88 0.73 -20.14
C TRP A 117 -3.35 0.96 -21.55
N GLN A 118 -2.91 -0.10 -22.22
CA GLN A 118 -2.50 -0.04 -23.62
C GLN A 118 -3.69 0.24 -24.55
N ALA A 119 -4.89 -0.20 -24.15
CA ALA A 119 -6.14 0.04 -24.86
C ALA A 119 -6.65 1.47 -24.81
N LEU A 120 -6.32 2.18 -23.73
CA LEU A 120 -6.72 3.57 -23.55
C LEU A 120 -5.92 4.54 -24.44
N ASN A 121 -4.80 4.09 -25.01
CA ASN A 121 -3.99 4.92 -25.89
C ASN A 121 -4.76 5.18 -27.22
N PRO A 122 -4.96 6.45 -27.62
CA PRO A 122 -5.73 6.78 -28.82
C PRO A 122 -5.10 6.21 -30.10
N ASN A 123 -3.79 6.00 -30.11
CA ASN A 123 -3.04 5.43 -31.24
C ASN A 123 -3.29 3.91 -31.44
N THR A 124 -3.75 3.19 -30.42
CA THR A 124 -3.98 1.73 -30.45
C THR A 124 -5.46 1.37 -30.48
N LEU A 125 -6.36 2.32 -30.18
CA LEU A 125 -7.81 2.14 -30.09
C LEU A 125 -8.41 1.45 -31.33
N ASN A 126 -7.97 1.83 -32.54
CA ASN A 126 -8.48 1.29 -33.81
C ASN A 126 -8.23 -0.22 -33.99
N LYS A 127 -7.24 -0.79 -33.29
CA LYS A 127 -6.94 -2.25 -33.35
C LYS A 127 -7.93 -3.07 -32.52
N MET A 128 -8.52 -2.47 -31.49
CA MET A 128 -9.33 -3.16 -30.48
C MET A 128 -10.83 -3.16 -30.78
N VAL A 129 -11.32 -2.17 -31.53
CA VAL A 129 -12.72 -2.09 -32.00
C VAL A 129 -13.10 -3.26 -32.94
N ARG A 130 -12.13 -4.05 -33.42
CA ARG A 130 -12.38 -5.25 -34.25
C ARG A 130 -12.89 -6.46 -33.47
N TYR A 131 -12.89 -6.44 -32.14
CA TYR A 131 -13.46 -7.50 -31.31
C TYR A 131 -14.86 -7.11 -30.83
N ASN A 132 -15.78 -8.07 -30.82
CA ASN A 132 -17.19 -7.87 -30.48
C ASN A 132 -17.33 -7.28 -29.05
N LEU A 133 -18.13 -6.22 -28.87
CA LEU A 133 -18.16 -5.39 -27.65
C LEU A 133 -18.44 -6.20 -26.36
N SER A 134 -19.21 -7.29 -26.46
CA SER A 134 -19.51 -8.20 -25.36
C SER A 134 -18.31 -9.02 -24.87
N PHE A 135 -17.34 -9.30 -25.74
CA PHE A 135 -16.09 -10.00 -25.38
C PHE A 135 -14.99 -9.06 -24.88
N LEU A 136 -15.11 -7.76 -25.19
CA LEU A 136 -14.09 -6.76 -24.84
C LEU A 136 -14.00 -6.50 -23.34
N CYS A 137 -15.14 -6.50 -22.63
CA CYS A 137 -15.19 -6.27 -21.18
C CYS A 137 -14.47 -7.37 -20.40
N MET A 138 -14.58 -8.63 -20.87
CA MET A 138 -13.87 -9.74 -20.25
C MET A 138 -12.36 -9.51 -20.37
N HIS A 139 -11.84 -9.23 -21.57
CA HIS A 139 -10.40 -9.21 -21.85
C HIS A 139 -9.56 -8.30 -20.94
N PHE A 140 -10.11 -7.15 -20.53
CA PHE A 140 -9.37 -6.15 -19.74
C PHE A 140 -9.32 -6.38 -18.24
N VAL A 141 -9.82 -7.53 -17.81
CA VAL A 141 -9.93 -7.89 -16.42
C VAL A 141 -9.14 -9.19 -16.19
N THR A 142 -8.49 -9.34 -15.04
CA THR A 142 -7.64 -10.51 -14.78
C THR A 142 -8.48 -11.78 -14.60
N ASP A 143 -7.85 -12.95 -14.79
CA ASP A 143 -8.52 -14.25 -14.57
C ASP A 143 -9.03 -14.42 -13.14
N ILE A 144 -8.36 -13.78 -12.18
CA ILE A 144 -8.78 -13.78 -10.77
C ILE A 144 -10.13 -13.09 -10.64
N TYR A 145 -10.26 -11.88 -11.17
CA TYR A 145 -11.53 -11.15 -11.11
C TYR A 145 -12.62 -11.88 -11.89
N ARG A 146 -12.29 -12.43 -13.07
CA ARG A 146 -13.20 -13.30 -13.83
C ARG A 146 -13.66 -14.47 -12.98
N SER A 147 -12.79 -15.15 -12.24
CA SER A 147 -13.19 -16.27 -11.39
C SER A 147 -14.16 -15.87 -10.28
N TYR A 148 -13.99 -14.67 -9.70
CA TYR A 148 -14.84 -14.18 -8.61
C TYR A 148 -16.22 -13.75 -9.10
N ILE A 149 -16.30 -13.12 -10.28
CA ILE A 149 -17.57 -12.73 -10.89
C ILE A 149 -18.24 -13.91 -11.60
N CYS A 150 -17.52 -14.69 -12.41
CA CYS A 150 -18.09 -15.80 -13.16
C CYS A 150 -18.58 -16.95 -12.27
N ASN A 151 -17.97 -17.24 -11.12
CA ASN A 151 -18.57 -18.20 -10.17
C ASN A 151 -19.92 -17.70 -9.61
N THR A 152 -20.17 -16.39 -9.64
CA THR A 152 -21.48 -15.81 -9.32
C THR A 152 -22.44 -15.86 -10.52
N PHE A 153 -21.94 -15.72 -11.75
CA PHE A 153 -22.75 -15.67 -12.98
C PHE A 153 -22.95 -17.02 -13.70
N HIS A 154 -22.16 -18.06 -13.44
CA HIS A 154 -22.36 -19.41 -13.98
C HIS A 154 -23.68 -20.03 -13.48
N VAL A 155 -24.21 -19.52 -12.37
CA VAL A 155 -25.54 -19.85 -11.84
C VAL A 155 -26.65 -19.13 -12.63
N LEU A 156 -26.39 -17.96 -13.21
CA LEU A 156 -27.39 -17.20 -13.98
C LEU A 156 -27.50 -17.64 -15.44
N TRP A 157 -26.43 -18.17 -16.05
CA TRP A 157 -26.48 -18.70 -17.42
C TRP A 157 -27.12 -20.09 -17.52
N LEU A 158 -27.19 -20.88 -16.43
CA LEU A 158 -27.93 -22.16 -16.40
C LEU A 158 -29.45 -21.97 -16.16
N TYR A 159 -29.91 -20.77 -15.80
CA TYR A 159 -31.32 -20.48 -15.53
C TYR A 159 -32.04 -19.72 -16.67
N VAL A 160 -31.34 -19.42 -17.77
CA VAL A 160 -31.92 -18.77 -18.97
C VAL A 160 -31.68 -19.62 -20.23
N ALA A 161 -31.66 -20.95 -20.09
CA ALA A 161 -31.71 -21.89 -21.20
C ALA A 161 -32.90 -22.85 -21.02
#